data_AF-A0AAW5KR60-F1
#
_entry.id   AF-A0AAW5KR60-F1
#
_cell.length_a   1.000
_cell.length_b   1.000
_cell.length_c   1.000
_cell.angle_alpha   90.00
_cell.angle_beta   90.00
_cell.angle_gamma   90.00
#
_symmetry.space_group_name_H-M   'P 1'
#
loop_
_entity.id
_entity.type
_entity.pdbx_description
1 polymer ?
#
loop_
_entity_poly.entity_id
_entity_poly.type
_entity_poly.pdbx_seq_one_letter_code
_entity_poly.pdbx_strand_id
1 'polypeptide(L)'
;AMNGVYENAVLAALKNHSNLSEVILCVDNDEGGIEATDRLRDILNENGYSNVKRLAPPYKDWNEVLKAKNGAPALPAVPNKHKEEYHRQVGNLQYLKCRPDKLTSQIYAAFKNEQYKYFAEYALAGSAFFIDKSCEKDMFAKLRAKLKAEYKPYTDKGKITAKQRNLQECVMAVMKDLRQTARTREQCINTAKLLYQLADSAVRLSVEKTLSEPVAEHIESEDIVSEPEPCMEFG
;
A
#
# COMPACT_ATOMS: atom_id res chain seq x y z
N ALA A 1 -31.42 0.50 5.33
CA ALA A 1 -30.03 1.00 5.26
C ALA A 1 -29.13 0.05 6.04
N MET A 2 -28.07 -0.50 5.45
CA MET A 2 -27.08 -1.29 6.19
C MET A 2 -26.12 -0.33 6.89
N ASN A 3 -26.45 0.07 8.11
CA ASN A 3 -25.64 0.96 8.96
C ASN A 3 -24.39 0.25 9.47
N GLY A 4 -23.42 0.05 8.57
CA GLY A 4 -22.21 -0.73 8.82
C GLY A 4 -22.40 -2.18 8.40
N VAL A 5 -21.59 -2.66 7.46
CA VAL A 5 -21.60 -4.07 7.09
C VAL A 5 -20.92 -4.86 8.21
N TYR A 6 -21.71 -5.31 9.16
CA TYR A 6 -21.28 -6.28 10.17
C TYR A 6 -21.12 -7.63 9.48
N GLU A 7 -19.87 -8.10 9.39
CA GLU A 7 -19.46 -9.37 8.77
C GLU A 7 -20.34 -10.53 9.25
N ASN A 8 -20.59 -10.58 10.56
CA ASN A 8 -21.42 -11.61 11.19
C ASN A 8 -22.88 -11.57 10.73
N ALA A 9 -23.44 -10.39 10.42
CA ALA A 9 -24.81 -10.28 9.94
C ALA A 9 -24.94 -10.83 8.52
N VAL A 10 -23.97 -10.53 7.65
CA VAL A 10 -23.92 -11.06 6.28
C VAL A 10 -23.75 -12.57 6.30
N LEU A 11 -22.80 -13.09 7.09
CA LEU A 11 -22.58 -14.53 7.21
C LEU A 11 -23.78 -15.27 7.81
N ALA A 12 -24.44 -14.70 8.83
CA ALA A 12 -25.65 -15.30 9.40
C ALA A 12 -26.79 -15.36 8.38
N ALA A 13 -26.99 -14.29 7.60
CA ALA A 13 -27.99 -14.26 6.54
C ALA A 13 -27.71 -15.32 5.46
N LEU A 14 -26.46 -15.46 5.01
CA LEU A 14 -26.08 -16.45 3.99
C LEU A 14 -26.18 -17.89 4.51
N LYS A 15 -25.79 -18.15 5.77
CA LYS A 15 -25.94 -19.49 6.39
C LYS A 15 -27.39 -19.92 6.49
N ASN A 16 -28.31 -18.99 6.73
CA ASN A 16 -29.74 -19.27 6.79
C ASN A 16 -30.38 -19.47 5.40
N HIS A 17 -29.67 -19.13 4.32
CA HIS A 17 -30.14 -19.25 2.94
C HIS A 17 -29.10 -20.00 2.10
N SER A 18 -28.94 -21.29 2.38
CA SER A 18 -27.94 -22.17 1.74
C SER A 18 -28.12 -22.34 0.22
N ASN A 19 -29.25 -21.90 -0.33
CA ASN A 19 -29.51 -21.84 -1.77
C ASN A 19 -28.83 -20.65 -2.46
N LEU A 20 -28.32 -19.66 -1.72
CA LEU A 20 -27.62 -18.51 -2.28
C LEU A 20 -26.16 -18.89 -2.58
N SER A 21 -25.84 -18.96 -3.87
CA SER A 21 -24.49 -19.27 -4.35
C SER A 21 -23.75 -18.07 -4.92
N GLU A 22 -24.46 -16.98 -5.25
CA GLU A 22 -23.91 -15.75 -5.80
C GLU A 22 -24.20 -14.58 -4.84
N VAL A 23 -23.14 -13.84 -4.50
CA VAL A 23 -23.25 -12.64 -3.66
C VAL A 23 -22.80 -11.44 -4.47
N ILE A 24 -23.67 -10.45 -4.62
CA ILE A 24 -23.35 -9.18 -5.28
C ILE A 24 -23.29 -8.08 -4.22
N LEU A 25 -22.09 -7.52 -4.03
CA LEU A 25 -21.84 -6.41 -3.14
C LEU A 25 -22.10 -5.09 -3.86
N CYS A 26 -23.24 -4.47 -3.55
CA CYS A 26 -23.60 -3.12 -4.01
C CYS A 26 -23.08 -2.09 -3.00
N VAL A 27 -21.83 -1.66 -3.19
CA VAL A 27 -21.17 -0.68 -2.31
C VAL A 27 -20.95 0.63 -3.03
N ASP A 28 -20.65 1.67 -2.26
CA ASP A 28 -20.24 2.96 -2.81
C ASP A 28 -18.91 2.82 -3.57
N ASN A 29 -18.68 3.74 -4.50
CA ASN A 29 -17.44 3.85 -5.26
C ASN A 29 -16.53 4.93 -4.68
N ASP A 30 -16.32 4.82 -3.37
CA ASP A 30 -15.33 5.59 -2.63
C ASP A 30 -14.36 4.67 -1.85
N GLU A 31 -13.39 5.28 -1.18
CA GLU A 31 -12.34 4.56 -0.44
C GLU A 31 -12.92 3.54 0.54
N GLY A 32 -13.96 3.91 1.29
CA GLY A 32 -14.63 3.05 2.25
C GLY A 32 -15.38 1.90 1.60
N GLY A 33 -16.12 2.16 0.50
CA GLY A 33 -16.81 1.13 -0.25
C GLY A 33 -15.87 0.13 -0.94
N ILE A 34 -14.76 0.61 -1.51
CA ILE A 34 -13.72 -0.23 -2.11
C ILE A 34 -13.12 -1.16 -1.05
N GLU A 35 -12.72 -0.62 0.10
CA GLU A 35 -12.17 -1.42 1.19
C GLU A 35 -13.16 -2.41 1.79
N ALA A 36 -14.42 -2.00 1.96
CA ALA A 36 -15.47 -2.89 2.43
C ALA A 36 -15.68 -4.06 1.47
N THR A 37 -15.59 -3.82 0.16
CA THR A 37 -15.66 -4.90 -0.84
C THR A 37 -14.53 -5.88 -0.67
N ASP A 38 -13.29 -5.39 -0.64
CA ASP A 38 -12.10 -6.24 -0.54
C ASP A 38 -12.15 -7.08 0.75
N ARG A 39 -12.48 -6.45 1.89
CA ARG A 39 -12.64 -7.14 3.19
C ARG A 39 -13.73 -8.21 3.17
N LEU A 40 -14.93 -7.88 2.67
CA LEU A 40 -16.05 -8.84 2.64
C LEU A 40 -15.80 -9.98 1.68
N ARG A 41 -15.16 -9.72 0.54
CA ARG A 41 -14.78 -10.76 -0.42
C ARG A 41 -13.85 -11.78 0.25
N ASP A 42 -12.85 -11.32 0.99
CA ASP A 42 -11.92 -12.22 1.68
C ASP A 42 -12.63 -13.09 2.73
N ILE A 43 -13.47 -12.49 3.57
CA ILE A 43 -14.24 -13.21 4.60
C ILE A 43 -15.20 -14.22 3.98
N LEU A 44 -15.90 -13.83 2.91
CA LEU A 44 -16.85 -14.72 2.22
C LEU A 44 -16.13 -15.89 1.57
N ASN A 45 -14.99 -15.65 0.92
CA ASN A 45 -14.14 -16.69 0.35
C ASN A 45 -13.65 -17.68 1.42
N GLU A 46 -13.20 -17.18 2.57
CA GLU A 46 -12.78 -18.01 3.72
C GLU A 46 -13.93 -18.86 4.27
N ASN A 47 -15.18 -18.43 4.12
CA ASN A 47 -16.38 -19.15 4.53
C ASN A 47 -17.01 -20.00 3.41
N GLY A 48 -16.30 -20.21 2.30
CA GLY A 48 -16.73 -21.08 1.20
C GLY A 48 -17.61 -20.41 0.13
N TYR A 49 -17.85 -19.11 0.23
CA TYR A 49 -18.58 -18.34 -0.78
C TYR A 49 -17.59 -17.73 -1.78
N SER A 50 -17.29 -18.44 -2.87
CA SER A 50 -16.29 -18.02 -3.86
C SER A 50 -16.83 -17.10 -4.96
N ASN A 51 -18.14 -17.09 -5.20
CA ASN A 51 -18.78 -16.28 -6.24
C ASN A 51 -19.27 -14.93 -5.68
N VAL A 52 -18.31 -14.06 -5.34
CA VAL A 52 -18.57 -12.72 -4.79
C VAL A 52 -18.20 -11.64 -5.80
N LYS A 53 -19.22 -10.96 -6.33
CA LYS A 53 -19.08 -9.87 -7.30
C LYS A 53 -19.27 -8.51 -6.62
N ARG A 54 -18.69 -7.47 -7.21
CA ARG A 54 -18.91 -6.07 -6.81
C ARG A 54 -19.72 -5.39 -7.91
N LEU A 55 -20.78 -4.70 -7.52
CA LEU A 55 -21.46 -3.74 -8.37
C LEU A 55 -21.17 -2.34 -7.81
N ALA A 56 -20.44 -1.54 -8.59
CA ALA A 56 -20.05 -0.18 -8.20
C ALA A 56 -20.70 0.85 -9.14
N PRO A 57 -21.23 1.97 -8.61
CA PRO A 57 -21.72 3.06 -9.45
C PRO A 57 -20.56 3.76 -10.19
N PRO A 58 -20.83 4.40 -11.35
CA PRO A 58 -19.83 5.20 -12.07
C PRO A 58 -19.42 6.49 -11.33
N TYR A 59 -20.25 6.93 -10.37
CA TYR A 59 -20.02 8.08 -9.50
C TYR A 59 -19.70 7.63 -8.07
N LYS A 60 -19.41 8.57 -7.16
CA LYS A 60 -19.08 8.27 -5.75
C LYS A 60 -20.04 7.27 -5.10
N ASP A 61 -21.34 7.42 -5.33
CA ASP A 61 -22.37 6.53 -4.79
C ASP A 61 -23.61 6.47 -5.72
N TRP A 62 -24.58 5.65 -5.35
CA TRP A 62 -25.81 5.47 -6.12
C TRP A 62 -26.71 6.73 -6.15
N ASN A 63 -26.60 7.61 -5.15
CA ASN A 63 -27.34 8.87 -5.14
C ASN A 63 -26.74 9.86 -6.14
N GLU A 64 -25.42 9.87 -6.31
CA GLU A 64 -24.75 10.67 -7.33
C GLU A 64 -25.12 10.24 -8.76
N VAL A 65 -25.39 8.94 -8.97
CA VAL A 65 -25.98 8.45 -10.24
C VAL A 65 -27.36 9.07 -10.48
N LEU A 66 -28.19 9.19 -9.43
CA LEU A 66 -29.50 9.84 -9.53
C LEU A 66 -29.37 11.35 -9.79
N LYS A 67 -28.42 12.04 -9.16
CA LYS A 67 -28.15 13.46 -9.43
C LYS A 67 -27.78 13.69 -10.89
N ALA A 68 -26.83 12.92 -11.42
CA ALA A 68 -26.41 13.01 -12.81
C ALA A 68 -27.59 12.81 -13.79
N LYS A 69 -28.46 11.82 -13.52
CA LYS A 69 -29.65 11.55 -14.35
C LYS A 69 -30.67 12.69 -14.34
N ASN A 70 -30.72 13.48 -13.26
CA ASN A 70 -31.64 14.60 -13.09
C ASN A 70 -30.99 15.96 -13.41
N GLY A 71 -29.83 15.97 -14.06
CA GLY A 71 -29.13 17.21 -14.46
C GLY A 71 -28.46 17.97 -13.31
N ALA A 72 -28.37 17.37 -12.12
CA ALA A 72 -27.64 17.93 -10.99
C ALA A 72 -26.15 17.51 -11.05
N PRO A 73 -25.22 18.36 -10.58
CA PRO A 73 -23.80 18.00 -10.48
C PRO A 73 -23.61 16.74 -9.62
N ALA A 74 -22.87 15.77 -10.17
CA ALA A 74 -22.58 14.50 -9.51
C ALA A 74 -21.09 14.39 -9.15
N LEU A 75 -20.80 13.86 -7.97
CA LEU A 75 -19.43 13.64 -7.51
C LEU A 75 -18.81 12.42 -8.20
N PRO A 76 -17.57 12.54 -8.72
CA PRO A 76 -16.90 11.40 -9.34
C PRO A 76 -16.56 10.31 -8.32
N ALA A 77 -16.27 9.11 -8.82
CA ALA A 77 -15.73 8.03 -8.00
C ALA A 77 -14.45 8.47 -7.27
N VAL A 78 -14.28 8.02 -6.03
CA VAL A 78 -13.11 8.34 -5.21
C VAL A 78 -12.23 7.10 -5.11
N PRO A 79 -11.07 7.05 -5.79
CA PRO A 79 -10.18 5.92 -5.68
C PRO A 79 -9.55 5.81 -4.29
N ASN A 80 -9.04 4.62 -3.95
CA ASN A 80 -8.29 4.42 -2.70
C ASN A 80 -6.86 4.94 -2.88
N LYS A 81 -6.60 6.16 -2.38
CA LYS A 81 -5.29 6.83 -2.51
C LYS A 81 -4.15 6.02 -1.90
N HIS A 82 -4.37 5.36 -0.76
CA HIS A 82 -3.37 4.51 -0.12
C HIS A 82 -2.97 3.33 -1.02
N LYS A 83 -3.93 2.68 -1.67
CA LYS A 83 -3.71 1.59 -2.63
C LYS A 83 -2.91 2.03 -3.84
N GLU A 84 -3.29 3.16 -4.43
CA GLU A 84 -2.60 3.71 -5.60
C GLU A 84 -1.16 4.08 -5.26
N GLU A 85 -0.96 4.78 -4.15
CA GLU A 85 0.34 5.25 -3.71
C GLU A 85 1.26 4.08 -3.31
N TYR A 86 0.75 3.09 -2.58
CA TYR A 86 1.49 1.86 -2.29
C TYR A 86 1.89 1.13 -3.58
N HIS A 87 0.96 0.95 -4.52
CA HIS A 87 1.26 0.31 -5.81
C HIS A 87 2.32 1.07 -6.62
N ARG A 88 2.29 2.41 -6.58
CA ARG A 88 3.27 3.29 -7.21
C ARG A 88 4.64 3.10 -6.59
N GLN A 89 4.76 3.20 -5.27
CA GLN A 89 6.02 3.04 -4.56
C GLN A 89 6.62 1.65 -4.75
N VAL A 90 5.82 0.58 -4.57
CA VAL A 90 6.28 -0.81 -4.83
C VAL A 90 6.70 -0.99 -6.29
N GLY A 91 6.01 -0.37 -7.24
CA GLY A 91 6.40 -0.40 -8.67
C GLY A 91 7.76 0.23 -8.94
N ASN A 92 8.11 1.25 -8.17
CA ASN A 92 9.35 2.02 -8.30
C ASN A 92 10.53 1.46 -7.50
N LEU A 93 10.33 0.38 -6.74
CA LEU A 93 11.42 -0.32 -6.05
C LEU A 93 12.37 -0.93 -7.09
N GLN A 94 13.66 -0.61 -6.93
CA GLN A 94 14.74 -1.10 -7.77
C GLN A 94 15.49 -2.23 -7.09
N TYR A 95 15.92 -3.19 -7.90
CA TYR A 95 16.76 -4.27 -7.43
C TYR A 95 18.17 -3.76 -7.13
N LEU A 96 18.60 -3.93 -5.89
CA LEU A 96 19.97 -3.70 -5.44
C LEU A 96 20.56 -5.05 -5.05
N LYS A 97 21.76 -5.39 -5.55
CA LYS A 97 22.40 -6.65 -5.23
C LYS A 97 22.66 -6.75 -3.72
N CYS A 98 22.14 -7.81 -3.09
CA CYS A 98 22.30 -8.05 -1.67
C CYS A 98 23.77 -8.29 -1.30
N ARG A 99 24.22 -7.60 -0.26
CA ARG A 99 25.52 -7.79 0.36
C ARG A 99 25.32 -8.25 1.81
N PRO A 100 25.32 -9.55 2.10
CA PRO A 100 24.96 -10.06 3.43
C PRO A 100 25.88 -9.53 4.53
N ASP A 101 27.14 -9.24 4.21
CA ASP A 101 28.15 -8.60 5.08
C ASP A 101 27.74 -7.18 5.52
N LYS A 102 26.98 -6.46 4.68
CA LYS A 102 26.60 -5.06 4.90
C LYS A 102 25.10 -4.87 5.09
N LEU A 103 24.30 -5.93 4.99
CA LEU A 103 22.84 -5.83 5.02
C LEU A 103 22.35 -5.15 6.30
N THR A 104 22.87 -5.57 7.46
CA THR A 104 22.54 -5.00 8.77
C THR A 104 22.85 -3.50 8.84
N SER A 105 24.04 -3.09 8.38
CA SER A 105 24.46 -1.69 8.44
C SER A 105 23.72 -0.83 7.42
N GLN A 106 23.43 -1.35 6.23
CA GLN A 106 22.63 -0.67 5.20
C GLN A 106 21.18 -0.45 5.66
N ILE A 107 20.54 -1.48 6.21
CA ILE A 107 19.18 -1.38 6.78
C ILE A 107 19.16 -0.35 7.91
N TYR A 108 20.12 -0.40 8.83
CA TYR A 108 20.17 0.54 9.95
C TYR A 108 20.45 1.98 9.49
N ALA A 109 21.36 2.19 8.54
CA ALA A 109 21.65 3.50 7.99
C ALA A 109 20.43 4.09 7.25
N ALA A 110 19.77 3.30 6.40
CA ALA A 110 18.58 3.74 5.69
C ALA A 110 17.42 4.04 6.64
N PHE A 111 17.28 3.27 7.72
CA PHE A 111 16.29 3.53 8.78
C PHE A 111 16.56 4.84 9.51
N LYS A 112 17.81 5.08 9.92
CA LYS A 112 18.21 6.30 10.64
C LYS A 112 18.09 7.56 9.78
N ASN A 113 18.36 7.45 8.49
CA ASN A 113 18.27 8.56 7.54
C ASN A 113 16.85 8.73 6.95
N GLU A 114 15.85 7.99 7.44
CA GLU A 114 14.46 8.02 6.96
C GLU A 114 14.31 7.75 5.44
N GLN A 115 15.25 7.01 4.87
CA GLN A 115 15.28 6.65 3.46
C GLN A 115 14.46 5.38 3.19
N TYR A 116 13.14 5.46 3.37
CA TYR A 116 12.25 4.28 3.36
C TYR A 116 12.25 3.51 2.03
N LYS A 117 12.44 4.20 0.89
CA LYS A 117 12.57 3.55 -0.41
C LYS A 117 13.79 2.61 -0.44
N TYR A 118 14.98 3.14 -0.17
CA TYR A 118 16.21 2.36 -0.15
C TYR A 118 16.15 1.27 0.91
N PHE A 119 15.56 1.57 2.07
CA PHE A 119 15.33 0.61 3.12
C PHE A 119 14.48 -0.59 2.64
N ALA A 120 13.38 -0.34 1.93
CA ALA A 120 12.54 -1.38 1.36
C ALA A 120 13.27 -2.17 0.26
N GLU A 121 14.09 -1.51 -0.57
CA GLU A 121 14.91 -2.16 -1.60
C GLU A 121 15.94 -3.12 -0.99
N TYR A 122 16.67 -2.68 0.04
CA TYR A 122 17.62 -3.54 0.75
C TYR A 122 16.94 -4.71 1.45
N ALA A 123 15.80 -4.47 2.11
CA ALA A 123 15.04 -5.51 2.78
C ALA A 123 14.51 -6.55 1.78
N LEU A 124 13.93 -6.11 0.66
CA LEU A 124 13.38 -7.00 -0.36
C LEU A 124 14.48 -7.77 -1.11
N ALA A 125 15.62 -7.14 -1.39
CA ALA A 125 16.79 -7.82 -1.96
C ALA A 125 17.39 -8.85 -0.99
N GLY A 126 17.46 -8.51 0.30
CA GLY A 126 17.83 -9.47 1.35
C GLY A 126 16.88 -10.66 1.39
N SER A 127 15.57 -10.41 1.34
CA SER A 127 14.56 -11.48 1.28
C SER A 127 14.77 -12.40 0.08
N ALA A 128 14.97 -11.83 -1.12
CA ALA A 128 15.26 -12.58 -2.33
C ALA A 128 16.53 -13.45 -2.19
N PHE A 129 17.60 -12.89 -1.63
CA PHE A 129 18.88 -13.59 -1.42
C PHE A 129 18.75 -14.80 -0.49
N PHE A 130 18.00 -14.67 0.61
CA PHE A 130 17.81 -15.77 1.56
C PHE A 130 16.87 -16.87 1.05
N ILE A 131 16.02 -16.59 0.05
CA ILE A 131 15.21 -17.60 -0.63
C ILE A 131 16.04 -18.35 -1.67
N ASP A 132 16.65 -17.60 -2.59
CA ASP A 132 17.44 -18.17 -3.68
C ASP A 132 18.53 -17.19 -4.13
N LYS A 133 19.76 -17.46 -3.70
CA LYS A 133 20.96 -16.69 -4.05
C LYS A 133 21.28 -16.72 -5.55
N SER A 134 20.90 -17.77 -6.27
CA SER A 134 21.24 -17.95 -7.69
C SER A 134 20.36 -17.08 -8.61
N CYS A 135 19.11 -16.85 -8.21
CA CYS A 135 18.10 -16.15 -9.00
C CYS A 135 17.57 -14.90 -8.26
N GLU A 136 18.44 -14.19 -7.55
CA GLU A 136 18.07 -13.08 -6.65
C GLU A 136 17.23 -12.00 -7.36
N LYS A 137 17.62 -11.61 -8.59
CA LYS A 137 16.91 -10.58 -9.37
C LYS A 137 15.50 -11.01 -9.76
N ASP A 138 15.32 -12.26 -10.17
CA ASP A 138 14.01 -12.81 -10.54
C ASP A 138 13.13 -13.00 -9.30
N MET A 139 13.72 -13.45 -8.20
CA MET A 139 13.04 -13.57 -6.93
C MET A 139 12.60 -12.20 -6.39
N PHE A 140 13.43 -11.16 -6.52
CA PHE A 140 13.06 -9.78 -6.19
C PHE A 140 11.84 -9.33 -6.99
N ALA A 141 11.82 -9.58 -8.31
CA ALA A 141 10.67 -9.23 -9.15
C ALA A 141 9.39 -9.96 -8.71
N LYS A 142 9.48 -11.25 -8.36
CA LYS A 142 8.36 -12.04 -7.83
C LYS A 142 7.87 -11.50 -6.49
N LEU A 143 8.76 -11.20 -5.55
CA LEU A 143 8.40 -10.64 -4.25
C LEU A 143 7.80 -9.23 -4.38
N ARG A 144 8.30 -8.40 -5.30
CA ARG A 144 7.71 -7.09 -5.61
C ARG A 144 6.30 -7.21 -6.16
N ALA A 145 6.05 -8.18 -7.04
CA ALA A 145 4.70 -8.46 -7.53
C ALA A 145 3.79 -8.99 -6.40
N LYS A 146 4.33 -9.83 -5.51
CA LYS A 146 3.63 -10.35 -4.33
C LYS A 146 3.21 -9.23 -3.37
N LEU A 147 4.08 -8.24 -3.09
CA LEU A 147 3.73 -7.06 -2.28
C LEU A 147 2.52 -6.32 -2.85
N LYS A 148 2.47 -6.10 -4.16
CA LYS A 148 1.31 -5.46 -4.82
C LYS A 148 0.05 -6.29 -4.70
N ALA A 149 0.15 -7.61 -4.89
CA ALA A 149 -0.99 -8.51 -4.87
C ALA A 149 -1.57 -8.71 -3.45
N GLU A 150 -0.71 -8.71 -2.42
CA GLU A 150 -1.10 -8.93 -1.03
C GLU A 150 -1.49 -7.65 -0.29
N TYR A 151 -1.22 -6.47 -0.86
CA TYR A 151 -1.56 -5.21 -0.20
C TYR A 151 -3.08 -5.02 -0.11
N LYS A 152 -3.53 -4.84 1.13
CA LYS A 152 -4.94 -4.73 1.50
C LYS A 152 -5.12 -3.46 2.33
N PRO A 153 -5.63 -2.35 1.74
CA PRO A 153 -5.75 -1.06 2.44
C PRO A 153 -6.58 -1.14 3.72
N TYR A 154 -7.60 -2.01 3.74
CA TYR A 154 -8.46 -2.22 4.91
C TYR A 154 -7.72 -2.80 6.13
N THR A 155 -6.54 -3.42 5.92
CA THR A 155 -5.66 -3.90 7.01
C THR A 155 -4.58 -2.88 7.39
N ASP A 156 -4.38 -1.85 6.56
CA ASP A 156 -3.30 -0.87 6.71
C ASP A 156 -3.76 0.41 7.44
N LYS A 157 -4.51 0.22 8.52
CA LYS A 157 -5.06 1.32 9.32
C LYS A 157 -4.08 1.81 10.38
N GLY A 158 -4.10 3.10 10.63
CA GLY A 158 -3.35 3.73 11.72
C GLY A 158 -2.48 4.89 11.26
N LYS A 159 -2.22 5.81 12.18
CA LYS A 159 -1.41 7.01 11.92
C LYS A 159 0.08 6.67 11.80
N ILE A 160 0.86 7.62 11.27
CA ILE A 160 2.34 7.57 11.17
C ILE A 160 2.99 6.96 12.42
N THR A 161 2.64 7.42 13.62
CA THR A 161 3.26 6.93 14.88
C THR A 161 3.06 5.43 15.10
N ALA A 162 1.89 4.88 14.75
CA ALA A 162 1.63 3.45 14.88
C ALA A 162 2.42 2.64 13.85
N LYS A 163 2.48 3.12 12.59
CA LYS A 163 3.26 2.50 11.52
C LYS A 163 4.77 2.55 11.82
N GLN A 164 5.25 3.64 12.41
CA GLN A 164 6.64 3.79 12.84
C GLN A 164 7.01 2.81 13.96
N ARG A 165 6.12 2.58 14.93
CA ARG A 165 6.32 1.56 15.97
C ARG A 165 6.38 0.15 15.38
N ASN A 166 5.45 -0.19 14.49
CA ASN A 166 5.47 -1.48 13.79
C ASN A 166 6.78 -1.66 13.01
N LEU A 167 7.21 -0.64 12.26
CA LEU A 167 8.49 -0.69 11.55
C LEU A 167 9.68 -0.91 12.50
N GLN A 168 9.71 -0.23 13.65
CA GLN A 168 10.74 -0.44 14.67
C GLN A 168 10.76 -1.89 15.20
N GLU A 169 9.59 -2.47 15.47
CA GLU A 169 9.46 -3.86 15.89
C GLU A 169 9.99 -4.83 14.81
N CYS A 170 9.63 -4.61 13.55
CA CYS A 170 10.14 -5.39 12.42
C CYS A 170 11.67 -5.25 12.27
N VAL A 171 12.22 -4.04 12.40
CA VAL A 171 13.67 -3.81 12.39
C VAL A 171 14.33 -4.61 13.50
N MET A 172 13.83 -4.52 14.74
CA MET A 172 14.40 -5.25 15.88
C MET A 172 14.37 -6.76 15.66
N ALA A 173 13.28 -7.30 15.11
CA ALA A 173 13.16 -8.72 14.78
C ALA A 173 14.19 -9.16 13.73
N VAL A 174 14.33 -8.41 12.63
CA VAL A 174 15.33 -8.68 11.59
C VAL A 174 16.75 -8.57 12.15
N MET A 175 17.06 -7.54 12.94
CA MET A 175 18.39 -7.36 13.52
C MET A 175 18.76 -8.50 14.48
N LYS A 176 17.79 -8.98 15.27
CA LYS A 176 17.99 -10.14 16.15
C LYS A 176 18.27 -11.41 15.35
N ASP A 177 17.51 -11.64 14.28
CA ASP A 177 17.66 -12.81 13.43
C ASP A 177 18.98 -12.78 12.62
N LEU A 178 19.38 -11.61 12.12
CA LEU A 178 20.60 -11.42 11.34
C LEU A 178 21.89 -11.68 12.14
N ARG A 179 21.87 -11.60 13.47
CA ARG A 179 23.03 -11.89 14.34
C ARG A 179 23.50 -13.35 14.32
N GLN A 180 22.66 -14.27 13.83
CA GLN A 180 23.02 -15.68 13.73
C GLN A 180 24.16 -15.87 12.70
N THR A 181 25.21 -16.59 13.08
CA THR A 181 26.42 -16.81 12.26
C THR A 181 26.28 -18.00 11.32
N ALA A 182 25.54 -19.03 11.73
CA ALA A 182 25.20 -20.20 10.91
C ALA A 182 23.68 -20.32 10.77
N ARG A 183 23.19 -20.68 9.57
CA ARG A 183 21.76 -20.82 9.28
C ARG A 183 21.46 -22.15 8.61
N THR A 184 20.39 -22.80 9.07
CA THR A 184 19.72 -23.88 8.33
C THR A 184 18.88 -23.29 7.20
N ARG A 185 18.43 -24.15 6.28
CA ARG A 185 17.52 -23.75 5.19
C ARG A 185 16.23 -23.13 5.73
N GLU A 186 15.67 -23.71 6.79
CA GLU A 186 14.45 -23.20 7.42
C GLU A 186 14.66 -21.82 8.04
N GLN A 187 15.81 -21.61 8.70
CA GLN A 187 16.18 -20.31 9.25
C GLN A 187 16.33 -19.27 8.14
N CYS A 188 16.96 -19.60 7.00
CA CYS A 188 17.02 -18.70 5.84
C CYS A 188 15.62 -18.31 5.34
N ILE A 189 14.69 -19.25 5.25
CA ILE A 189 13.30 -18.97 4.85
C ILE A 189 12.63 -18.02 5.86
N ASN A 190 12.87 -18.21 7.16
CA ASN A 190 12.34 -17.32 8.19
C ASN A 190 12.96 -15.92 8.11
N THR A 191 14.27 -15.80 7.91
CA THR A 191 14.94 -14.52 7.64
C THR A 191 14.32 -13.82 6.43
N ALA A 192 14.07 -14.56 5.35
CA ALA A 192 13.45 -14.02 4.16
C ALA A 192 12.04 -13.47 4.41
N LYS A 193 11.23 -14.18 5.21
CA LYS A 193 9.89 -13.72 5.61
C LYS A 193 9.95 -12.44 6.45
N LEU A 194 10.85 -12.37 7.42
CA LEU A 194 11.04 -11.18 8.25
C LEU A 194 11.48 -9.97 7.41
N LEU A 195 12.41 -10.18 6.47
CA LEU A 195 12.87 -9.13 5.55
C LEU A 195 11.78 -8.69 4.57
N TYR A 196 10.92 -9.61 4.11
CA TYR A 196 9.77 -9.28 3.28
C TYR A 196 8.75 -8.41 4.04
N GLN A 197 8.42 -8.79 5.28
CA GLN A 197 7.56 -8.00 6.16
C GLN A 197 8.17 -6.63 6.47
N LEU A 198 9.48 -6.58 6.66
CA LEU A 198 10.21 -5.33 6.87
C LEU A 198 10.07 -4.39 5.68
N ALA A 199 10.18 -4.92 4.45
CA ALA A 199 9.98 -4.15 3.23
C ALA A 199 8.54 -3.64 3.13
N ASP A 200 7.54 -4.48 3.42
CA ASP A 200 6.12 -4.09 3.44
C ASP A 200 5.86 -2.94 4.43
N SER A 201 6.28 -3.09 5.70
CA SER A 201 6.10 -2.07 6.74
C SER A 201 6.78 -0.74 6.39
N ALA A 202 7.93 -0.78 5.71
CA ALA A 202 8.61 0.42 5.26
C ALA A 202 7.85 1.18 4.18
N VAL A 203 7.32 0.46 3.19
CA VAL A 203 6.50 1.07 2.14
C VAL A 203 5.21 1.65 2.75
N ARG A 204 4.54 0.93 3.66
CA ARG A 204 3.34 1.44 4.35
C ARG A 204 3.58 2.75 5.10
N LEU A 205 4.71 2.85 5.81
CA LEU A 205 5.08 4.08 6.50
C LEU A 205 5.41 5.21 5.52
N SER A 206 6.14 4.89 4.45
CA SER A 206 6.49 5.83 3.39
C SER A 206 5.24 6.41 2.71
N VAL A 207 4.26 5.57 2.37
CA VAL A 207 2.95 5.98 1.83
C VAL A 207 2.23 6.92 2.78
N GLU A 208 2.14 6.56 4.07
CA GLU A 208 1.47 7.40 5.07
C GLU A 208 2.12 8.78 5.20
N LYS A 209 3.46 8.86 5.18
CA LYS A 209 4.18 10.13 5.18
C LYS A 209 3.86 10.96 3.95
N THR A 210 3.96 10.37 2.76
CA THR A 210 3.66 11.05 1.49
C THR A 210 2.21 11.57 1.43
N LEU A 211 1.25 10.82 1.97
CA LEU A 211 -0.15 11.25 1.98
C LEU A 211 -0.49 12.24 3.11
N SER A 212 0.34 12.33 4.15
CA SER A 212 0.16 13.24 5.28
C SER A 212 0.88 14.58 5.09
N GLU A 213 1.90 14.63 4.24
CA GLU A 213 2.56 15.88 3.87
C GLU A 213 1.55 16.77 3.13
N PRO A 214 1.32 18.02 3.58
CA PRO A 214 0.51 18.95 2.81
C PRO A 214 1.22 19.15 1.47
N VAL A 215 0.47 19.02 0.36
CA VAL A 215 0.96 19.30 -1.00
C VAL A 215 1.32 20.78 -1.06
N ALA A 216 2.54 21.11 -0.65
CA ALA A 216 3.13 22.43 -0.71
C ALA A 216 4.30 22.36 -1.68
N GLU A 217 4.03 22.05 -2.94
CA GLU A 217 4.94 22.25 -4.05
C GLU A 217 4.16 21.99 -5.35
N HIS A 218 3.49 23.04 -5.83
CA HIS A 218 3.24 23.39 -7.23
C HIS A 218 2.40 24.70 -7.24
N ILE A 219 3.01 25.78 -6.75
CA ILE A 219 2.76 27.09 -7.36
C ILE A 219 4.01 27.28 -8.20
N GLU A 220 3.88 27.05 -9.50
CA GLU A 220 4.85 27.52 -10.48
C GLU A 220 5.05 29.01 -10.20
N SER A 221 6.28 29.39 -9.86
CA SER A 221 6.71 30.77 -9.91
C SER A 221 6.58 31.21 -11.36
N GLU A 222 5.43 31.78 -11.71
CA GLU A 222 5.33 32.63 -12.88
C GLU A 222 6.36 33.74 -12.70
N ASP A 223 7.32 33.75 -13.63
CA ASP A 223 8.35 34.76 -13.75
C ASP A 223 7.74 36.16 -13.61
N ILE A 224 8.13 36.87 -12.55
CA ILE A 224 8.01 38.32 -12.50
C ILE A 224 9.00 38.85 -13.54
N VAL A 225 8.51 39.05 -14.76
CA VAL A 225 9.19 39.91 -15.74
C VAL A 225 9.15 41.32 -15.16
N SER A 226 10.24 41.74 -14.51
CA SER A 226 10.49 43.14 -14.23
C SER A 226 10.61 43.87 -15.57
N GLU A 227 9.62 44.70 -15.90
CA GLU A 227 9.78 45.70 -16.96
C GLU A 227 10.98 46.61 -16.63
N PRO A 228 11.92 46.84 -17.57
CA PRO A 228 12.98 47.80 -17.36
C PRO A 228 12.42 49.23 -17.44
N GLU A 229 12.84 50.08 -16.50
CA GLU A 229 12.54 51.52 -16.48
C GLU A 229 12.93 52.18 -17.82
N PRO A 230 12.09 53.07 -18.39
CA PRO A 230 12.45 53.83 -19.56
C PRO A 230 13.50 54.90 -19.21
N CYS A 231 14.71 54.74 -19.76
CA CYS A 231 15.74 55.77 -19.76
C CYS A 231 15.24 57.04 -20.46
N MET A 232 15.41 58.18 -19.80
CA MET A 232 15.15 59.51 -20.34
C MET A 232 16.06 59.80 -21.55
N GLU A 233 15.47 60.22 -22.67
CA GLU A 233 16.19 60.92 -23.74
C GLU A 233 16.09 62.44 -23.52
N PHE A 234 17.25 63.10 -23.49
CA PHE A 234 17.38 64.55 -23.48
C PHE A 234 17.17 65.11 -24.90
N GLY A 235 16.36 66.16 -25.00
CA GLY A 235 16.27 67.09 -26.13
C GLY A 235 16.16 68.51 -25.61
#